data_AF-A0A3N5TTM6-F1
#
_entry.id   AF-A0A3N5TTM6-F1
#
_cell.length_a   1.000
_cell.length_b   1.000
_cell.length_c   1.000
_cell.angle_alpha   90.00
_cell.angle_beta   90.00
_cell.angle_gamma   90.00
#
_symmetry.space_group_name_H-M   'P 1'
#
loop_
_entity.id
_entity.type
_entity.pdbx_description
1 polymer ?
#
loop_
_entity_poly.entity_id
_entity_poly.type
_entity_poly.pdbx_seq_one_letter_code
_entity_poly.pdbx_strand_id
1 'polypeptide(L)' 'FSQEVLGVIADMAIKRKSGARGLRAILEDIMLEIMYDLPTSQDIEECLISEEVITKKAAPIMVYSTKQETA' A
#
# COMPACT_ATOMS: atom_id res chain seq x y z
N PHE A 1 4.97 0.70 -3.96
CA PHE A 1 4.05 1.46 -4.84
C PHE A 1 4.65 1.54 -6.23
N SER A 2 3.89 1.25 -7.28
CA SER A 2 4.33 1.50 -8.67
C SER A 2 4.02 2.94 -9.10
N GLN A 3 4.59 3.39 -10.21
CA GLN A 3 4.37 4.75 -10.75
C GLN A 3 2.89 5.01 -11.04
N GLU A 4 2.18 4.03 -11.59
CA GLU A 4 0.75 4.11 -11.91
C GLU A 4 -0.07 4.37 -10.64
N VAL A 5 0.26 3.65 -9.57
CA VAL A 5 -0.39 3.74 -8.27
C VAL A 5 -0.16 5.12 -7.63
N LEU A 6 1.04 5.68 -7.76
CA LEU A 6 1.33 7.04 -7.30
C LEU A 6 0.51 8.09 -8.07
N GLY A 7 0.32 7.91 -9.37
CA GLY A 7 -0.55 8.76 -10.20
C GLY A 7 -2.00 8.77 -9.69
N VAL A 8 -2.54 7.58 -9.38
CA VAL A 8 -3.91 7.44 -8.83
C VAL A 8 -4.05 8.17 -7.49
N ILE A 9 -3.05 8.10 -6.61
CA ILE A 9 -3.04 8.82 -5.32
C ILE A 9 -3.05 10.35 -5.55
N ALA A 10 -2.22 10.83 -6.49
CA ALA A 10 -2.16 12.25 -6.83
C ALA A 10 -3.50 12.76 -7.39
N ASP A 11 -4.13 12.00 -8.30
CA ASP A 11 -5.44 12.34 -8.85
C ASP A 11 -6.52 12.38 -7.78
N MET A 12 -6.46 11.48 -6.80
CA MET A 12 -7.39 11.49 -5.67
C MET A 12 -7.21 12.74 -4.80
N ALA A 13 -5.97 13.17 -4.55
CA ALA A 13 -5.67 14.38 -3.80
C ALA A 13 -6.14 15.66 -4.50
N ILE A 14 -6.08 15.67 -5.84
CA ILE A 14 -6.63 16.75 -6.68
C ILE A 14 -8.17 16.74 -6.60
N LYS A 15 -8.81 15.58 -6.77
CA LYS A 15 -10.28 15.43 -6.69
C LYS A 15 -10.84 15.88 -5.33
N ARG A 16 -10.10 15.62 -4.24
CA ARG A 16 -10.47 16.07 -2.87
C ARG A 16 -10.21 17.56 -2.62
N LYS A 17 -9.71 18.33 -3.61
CA LYS A 17 -9.34 19.76 -3.50
C LYS A 17 -8.35 20.08 -2.39
N SER A 18 -7.63 19.07 -1.90
CA SER A 18 -6.64 19.18 -0.84
C SER A 18 -5.24 19.45 -1.38
N GLY A 19 -4.99 19.12 -2.66
CA GLY A 19 -3.67 19.17 -3.27
C GLY A 19 -2.66 18.31 -2.49
N ALA A 20 -1.39 18.69 -2.50
CA ALA A 20 -0.31 17.94 -1.83
C ALA A 20 -0.58 17.69 -0.33
N ARG A 21 -1.32 18.60 0.35
CA ARG A 21 -1.68 18.44 1.78
C ARG A 21 -2.55 17.21 2.05
N GLY A 22 -3.32 16.76 1.06
CA GLY A 22 -4.18 15.59 1.19
C GLY A 22 -3.49 14.25 0.99
N LEU A 23 -2.25 14.23 0.47
CA LEU A 23 -1.53 13.00 0.17
C LEU A 23 -1.31 12.16 1.43
N ARG A 24 -0.93 12.80 2.54
CA ARG A 24 -0.73 12.11 3.82
C ARG A 24 -2.01 11.43 4.31
N ALA A 25 -3.14 12.14 4.25
CA ALA A 25 -4.42 11.57 4.70
C ALA A 25 -4.87 10.39 3.82
N ILE A 26 -4.61 10.44 2.51
CA ILE A 26 -4.89 9.33 1.59
C ILE A 26 -4.00 8.13 1.91
N LEU A 27 -2.70 8.37 2.13
CA LEU A 27 -1.76 7.31 2.50
C LEU A 27 -2.10 6.69 3.86
N GLU A 28 -2.48 7.49 4.86
CA GLU A 28 -2.90 6.98 6.17
C GLU A 28 -4.13 6.07 6.07
N ASP A 29 -5.12 6.42 5.24
CA ASP A 29 -6.32 5.59 5.01
C ASP A 29 -5.98 4.24 4.33
N ILE A 30 -5.05 4.24 3.36
CA ILE A 30 -4.60 3.02 2.68
C ILE A 30 -3.75 2.14 3.61
N MET A 31 -2.87 2.77 4.39
CA MET A 31 -1.86 2.07 5.19
C MET A 31 -2.39 1.58 6.54
N LEU A 32 -3.57 2.04 6.99
CA LEU A 32 -4.08 1.73 8.33
C LEU A 32 -4.17 0.22 8.60
N GLU A 33 -4.83 -0.53 7.71
CA GLU A 33 -4.98 -1.99 7.86
C GLU A 33 -3.66 -2.71 7.61
N ILE A 34 -2.91 -2.27 6.59
CA ILE A 34 -1.62 -2.85 6.22
C ILE A 34 -0.63 -2.78 7.39
N MET A 35 -0.52 -1.62 8.04
CA MET A 35 0.40 -1.41 9.17
C MET A 35 -0.05 -2.14 10.44
N TYR A 36 -1.30 -2.54 10.54
CA TYR A 36 -1.79 -3.37 11.65
C TYR A 36 -1.39 -4.84 11.45
N ASP A 37 -1.55 -5.37 10.24
CA ASP A 37 -1.30 -6.79 9.95
C ASP A 37 0.19 -7.11 9.75
N LEU A 38 0.93 -6.19 9.14
CA LEU A 38 2.32 -6.42 8.72
C LEU A 38 3.28 -6.73 9.89
N PRO A 39 3.21 -6.07 11.07
CA PRO A 39 4.06 -6.41 12.22
C PRO A 39 3.86 -7.84 12.76
N THR A 40 2.70 -8.45 12.52
CA THR A 40 2.41 -9.82 13.00
C THR A 40 3.04 -10.89 12.11
N SER A 41 3.41 -10.54 10.87
CA SER A 41 3.87 -11.48 9.86
C SER A 41 5.40 -11.48 9.76
N GLN A 42 6.04 -12.54 10.25
CA GLN A 42 7.51 -12.59 10.39
C GLN A 42 8.28 -12.82 9.09
N ASP A 43 7.63 -13.33 8.05
CA ASP A 43 8.29 -13.72 6.80
C ASP A 43 7.87 -12.86 5.61
N ILE A 44 7.23 -11.70 5.81
CA ILE A 44 6.91 -10.78 4.71
C ILE A 44 8.17 -10.00 4.32
N GLU A 45 8.54 -10.06 3.03
CA GLU A 45 9.62 -9.26 2.45
C GLU A 45 9.09 -8.01 1.75
N GLU A 46 7.98 -8.15 1.01
CA GLU A 46 7.42 -7.04 0.24
C GLU A 46 5.89 -6.99 0.35
N CYS A 47 5.34 -5.77 0.34
CA CYS A 47 3.90 -5.51 0.25
C CYS A 47 3.64 -4.70 -1.01
N LEU A 48 2.97 -5.32 -1.99
CA LEU A 48 2.63 -4.70 -3.26
C LEU A 48 1.23 -4.10 -3.20
N ILE A 49 1.17 -2.77 -3.27
CA ILE A 49 -0.06 -2.00 -3.30
C ILE A 49 -0.40 -1.67 -4.76
N SER A 50 -1.54 -2.19 -5.23
CA SER A 50 -2.09 -1.96 -6.58
C SER A 50 -3.15 -0.87 -6.59
N GLU A 51 -3.62 -0.47 -7.77
CA GLU A 51 -4.72 0.49 -7.90
C GLU A 51 -6.02 0.01 -7.24
N GLU A 52 -6.27 -1.31 -7.24
CA GLU A 52 -7.48 -1.88 -6.64
C GLU A 52 -7.47 -1.78 -5.12
N VAL A 53 -6.29 -1.86 -4.50
CA VAL A 53 -6.12 -1.61 -3.05
C VAL A 53 -6.57 -0.20 -2.71
N ILE A 54 -6.24 0.77 -3.57
CA ILE A 54 -6.54 2.19 -3.35
C ILE A 54 -8.00 2.53 -3.68
N THR A 55 -8.52 2.00 -4.78
CA THR A 55 -9.82 2.41 -5.35
C THR A 55 -10.98 1.57 -4.83
N LYS A 56 -10.74 0.28 -4.55
CA LYS A 56 -11.76 -0.70 -4.14
C LYS A 56 -11.56 -1.24 -2.72
N LYS A 57 -10.54 -0.77 -1.99
CA LYS A 57 -10.14 -1.34 -0.69
C LYS A 57 -9.88 -2.85 -0.76
N ALA A 58 -9.30 -3.31 -1.87
CA ALA A 58 -8.85 -4.70 -1.99
C ALA A 58 -7.65 -4.96 -1.06
N ALA A 59 -7.44 -6.21 -0.69
CA ALA A 59 -6.25 -6.60 0.07
C ALA A 59 -4.97 -6.44 -0.77
N PRO A 60 -3.85 -5.97 -0.20
CA PRO A 60 -2.57 -5.92 -0.89
C PRO A 60 -1.99 -7.32 -1.10
N ILE A 61 -1.04 -7.43 -2.02
CA ILE A 61 -0.31 -8.68 -2.26
C ILE A 61 0.93 -8.69 -1.35
N MET A 62 1.04 -9.70 -0.50
CA MET A 62 2.21 -9.91 0.36
C MET A 62 3.14 -10.94 -0.30
N VAL A 63 4.41 -10.57 -0.44
CA VAL A 63 5.49 -11.45 -0.91
C VAL A 63 6.25 -11.92 0.31
N TYR A 64 6.37 -13.24 0.45
CA TYR A 64 7.03 -13.87 1.59
C TYR A 64 8.44 -14.34 1.21
N SER A 65 9.37 -14.24 2.16
CA SER A 65 10.71 -14.79 2.02
C SER A 65 10.64 -16.30 1.86
N THR A 66 11.11 -16.82 0.72
CA THR A 66 11.55 -18.21 0.67
C THR A 66 12.90 -18.29 1.38
N LYS A 67 12.92 -18.54 2.68
CA LYS A 67 14.13 -19.03 3.35
C LYS A 67 14.57 -20.28 2.60
N GLN A 68 15.63 -20.19 1.81
CA GLN A 68 16.34 -21.36 1.34
C GLN A 68 16.98 -21.98 2.59
N GLU A 69 16.45 -23.13 3.02
CA GLU A 69 17.17 -24.02 3.93
C GLU A 69 18.47 -24.42 3.23
N THR A 70 19.56 -23.72 3.53
CA THR A 70 20.90 -24.19 3.21
C THR A 70 21.17 -25.40 4.09
N ALA A 71 21.18 -26.58 3.46
CA ALA A 71 21.56 -27.85 4.05
C ALA A 71 23.02 -27.87 4.56
#